data_AF-T0V107-F1
#
_entry.id   AF-T0V107-F1
#
_cell.length_a   1.000
_cell.length_b   1.000
_cell.length_c   1.000
_cell.angle_alpha   90.00
_cell.angle_beta   90.00
_cell.angle_gamma   90.00
#
_symmetry.space_group_name_H-M   'P 1'
#
loop_
_entity.id
_entity.type
_entity.pdbx_description
1 polymer ?
#
loop_
_entity_poly.entity_id
_entity_poly.type
_entity_poly.pdbx_seq_one_letter_code
_entity_poly.pdbx_strand_id
1 'polypeptide(L)' 'MVLDVNEEKMTIMGVSFIDRNIFKSVWYALSTNMIEGWKPTVEDVERLKAEMITLSISDET' A
#
# COMPACT_ATOMS: atom_id res chain seq x y z
N MET A 1 12.95 10.12 -5.22
CA MET A 1 12.11 10.35 -4.01
C MET A 1 12.07 9.03 -3.25
N VAL A 2 12.17 9.05 -1.93
CA VAL A 2 12.12 7.83 -1.11
C VAL A 2 10.74 7.78 -0.47
N LEU A 3 9.98 6.71 -0.72
CA LEU A 3 8.71 6.45 -0.03
C LEU A 3 9.03 6.15 1.43
N ASP A 4 8.31 6.77 2.37
CA ASP A 4 8.46 6.47 3.80
C ASP A 4 7.87 5.09 4.09
N VAL A 5 8.74 4.09 4.25
CA VAL A 5 8.35 2.70 4.47
C VAL A 5 9.08 2.17 5.70
N ASN A 6 8.33 1.56 6.60
CA ASN A 6 8.88 0.80 7.72
C ASN A 6 8.39 -0.64 7.62
N GLU A 7 9.27 -1.55 7.20
CA GLU A 7 8.94 -2.97 7.01
C GLU A 7 8.73 -3.70 8.34
N GLU A 8 9.42 -3.31 9.42
CA GLU A 8 9.29 -3.93 10.74
C GLU A 8 7.92 -3.63 11.36
N LYS A 9 7.46 -2.38 11.25
CA LYS A 9 6.16 -1.92 11.74
C LYS A 9 5.05 -2.06 10.71
N MET A 10 5.38 -2.50 9.49
CA MET A 10 4.47 -2.58 8.35
C MET A 10 3.70 -1.29 8.14
N THR A 11 4.42 -0.17 8.02
CA THR A 11 3.81 1.14 7.73
C THR A 11 4.32 1.73 6.42
N ILE A 12 3.43 2.37 5.67
CA ILE A 12 3.76 3.17 4.48
C ILE A 12 3.20 4.57 4.71
N MET A 13 4.05 5.60 4.72
CA MET A 13 3.67 6.99 4.99
C MET A 13 2.83 7.16 6.28
N GLY A 14 3.17 6.38 7.32
CA GLY A 14 2.44 6.35 8.60
C GLY A 14 1.16 5.47 8.61
N VAL A 15 0.68 4.99 7.46
CA VAL A 15 -0.47 4.07 7.39
C VAL A 15 -0.02 2.67 7.79
N SER A 16 -0.64 2.09 8.81
CA SER A 16 -0.32 0.75 9.30
C SER A 16 -1.06 -0.35 8.53
N PHE A 17 -0.39 -1.48 8.36
CA PHE A 17 -0.93 -2.69 7.74
C PHE A 17 -0.91 -3.83 8.74
N ILE A 18 -1.97 -4.63 8.74
CA ILE A 18 -2.07 -5.84 9.58
C ILE A 18 -1.64 -7.06 8.76
N ASP A 19 -2.07 -7.12 7.50
CA ASP A 19 -1.75 -8.20 6.59
C ASP A 19 -0.48 -7.90 5.78
N ARG A 20 0.47 -8.84 5.80
CA ARG A 20 1.78 -8.70 5.15
C ARG A 20 1.68 -8.78 3.62
N ASN A 21 0.72 -9.51 3.08
CA ASN A 21 0.50 -9.58 1.63
C ASN A 21 -0.08 -8.26 1.13
N ILE A 22 -1.08 -7.69 1.83
CA ILE A 22 -1.64 -6.37 1.50
C ILE A 22 -0.55 -5.29 1.58
N PHE A 23 0.28 -5.29 2.64
CA PHE A 23 1.41 -4.37 2.75
C PHE A 23 2.34 -4.43 1.53
N LYS A 24 2.78 -5.64 1.14
CA LYS A 24 3.69 -5.82 0.00
C LYS A 24 3.05 -5.41 -1.32
N SER A 25 1.77 -5.75 -1.52
CA SER A 25 1.03 -5.39 -2.73
C SER A 25 0.87 -3.88 -2.86
N VAL A 26 0.48 -3.17 -1.79
CA VAL A 26 0.40 -1.69 -1.81
C VAL A 26 1.77 -1.07 -2.03
N TRP A 27 2.81 -1.56 -1.33
CA TRP A 27 4.16 -1.05 -1.51
C TRP A 27 4.66 -1.23 -2.95
N TYR A 28 4.39 -2.37 -3.57
CA TYR A 28 4.73 -2.63 -4.97
C TYR A 28 4.02 -1.66 -5.91
N ALA A 29 2.69 -1.52 -5.79
CA ALA A 29 1.89 -0.62 -6.62
C ALA A 29 2.37 0.84 -6.51
N LEU A 30 2.69 1.31 -5.30
CA LEU A 30 3.22 2.66 -5.11
C LEU A 30 4.59 2.82 -5.77
N SER A 31 5.48 1.84 -5.58
CA SER A 31 6.85 1.88 -6.10
C SER A 31 6.89 1.90 -7.62
N THR A 32 6.00 1.16 -8.30
CA THR A 32 5.93 1.15 -9.76
C THR A 32 5.40 2.48 -10.31
N ASN A 33 4.34 3.03 -9.71
CA ASN A 33 3.77 4.31 -10.15
C ASN A 33 4.72 5.50 -9.90
N MET A 34 5.56 5.44 -8.86
CA MET A 34 6.57 6.47 -8.61
C MET A 34 7.65 6.56 -9.70
N ILE A 35 7.92 5.45 -10.42
CA ILE A 35 8.84 5.45 -11.57
C ILE A 35 8.26 6.30 -12.71
N GLU A 36 6.93 6.41 -12.81
CA GLU A 36 6.21 7.20 -13.81
C GLU A 36 6.10 8.69 -13.44
N GLY A 37 6.79 9.14 -12.38
CA GLY A 37 6.84 10.54 -11.95
C GLY A 37 5.67 10.98 -11.06
N TRP A 38 4.75 10.06 -10.74
CA TRP A 38 3.69 10.29 -9.78
C TRP A 38 4.23 10.34 -8.34
N LYS A 39 3.60 11.17 -7.50
CA LYS A 39 3.95 11.31 -6.09
C LYS A 39 2.75 10.88 -5.23
N PRO A 40 2.85 9.73 -4.54
CA PRO A 40 1.77 9.26 -3.69
C PRO A 40 1.53 10.20 -2.50
N THR A 41 0.27 10.31 -2.12
CA THR A 41 -0.19 10.93 -0.88
C THR A 41 -0.60 9.86 0.14
N VAL A 42 -0.79 10.27 1.40
CA VAL A 42 -1.34 9.37 2.44
C VAL A 42 -2.70 8.81 2.03
N GLU A 43 -3.55 9.63 1.39
CA GLU A 43 -4.88 9.21 0.92
C GLU A 43 -4.81 8.12 -0.14
N ASP A 44 -3.80 8.17 -1.03
CA ASP A 44 -3.58 7.10 -2.01
C ASP A 44 -3.19 5.78 -1.35
N VAL A 45 -2.38 5.83 -0.28
CA VAL A 45 -2.02 4.64 0.51
C VAL A 45 -3.24 4.03 1.18
N GLU A 46 -4.10 4.87 1.78
CA GLU A 46 -5.35 4.42 2.41
C GLU A 46 -6.33 3.83 1.40
N ARG A 47 -6.47 4.46 0.22
CA ARG A 47 -7.32 3.95 -0.87
C ARG A 47 -6.85 2.59 -1.37
N LEU A 48 -5.58 2.45 -1.71
CA LEU A 48 -5.01 1.18 -2.20
C LEU A 48 -5.12 0.07 -1.15
N LYS A 49 -4.90 0.40 0.13
CA LYS A 49 -5.10 -0.53 1.24
C LYS A 49 -6.57 -1.01 1.29
N ALA A 50 -7.53 -0.10 1.21
CA ALA A 50 -8.95 -0.45 1.24
C ALA A 50 -9.35 -1.33 0.04
N GLU A 51 -8.91 -0.98 -1.16
CA GLU A 51 -9.16 -1.75 -2.39
C GLU A 51 -8.63 -3.19 -2.27
N MET A 52 -7.40 -3.37 -1.74
CA MET A 52 -6.83 -4.70 -1.54
C MET A 52 -7.56 -5.52 -0.48
N ILE A 53 -8.04 -4.88 0.60
CA ILE A 53 -8.87 -5.57 1.59
C ILE A 53 -10.17 -6.06 0.95
N THR A 54 -10.85 -5.19 0.18
CA THR A 54 -12.09 -5.56 -0.51
C THR A 54 -11.89 -6.68 -1.53
N LEU A 55 -10.82 -6.63 -2.31
CA LEU A 55 -10.46 -7.69 -3.26
C LEU A 55 -10.18 -9.01 -2.54
N SER A 56 -9.46 -8.97 -1.41
CA SER A 56 -9.14 -10.18 -0.64
C SER A 56 -10.38 -10.86 -0.05
N ILE A 57 -11.43 -10.09 0.28
CA ILE A 57 -12.69 -10.62 0.81
C ILE A 57 -13.58 -11.19 -0.32
N SER A 58 -13.46 -10.65 -1.53
CA SER A 58 -14.32 -11.04 -2.66
C SER A 58 -13.93 -12.38 -3.29
N ASP A 59 -12.71 -12.87 -3.06
CA ASP A 59 -12.24 -14.19 -3.53
C ASP A 59 -12.82 -15.36 -2.69
N GLU A 60 -13.44 -15.07 -1.53
CA GLU A 60 -14.00 -16.07 -0.61
C GLU A 60 -15.53 -16.24 -0.71
N THR A 61 -16.20 -15.63 -1.70
CA THR A 61 -17.67 -15.71 -1.93
C THR A 61 -18.04 -16.24 -3.30
#